data_AF-A0A3C0JB22-F1
#
_entry.id   AF-A0A3C0JB22-F1
#
_cell.length_a   1.000
_cell.length_b   1.000
_cell.length_c   1.000
_cell.angle_alpha   90.00
_cell.angle_beta   90.00
_cell.angle_gamma   90.00
#
_symmetry.space_group_name_H-M   'P 1'
#
loop_
_entity.id
_entity.type
_entity.pdbx_description
1 polymer ?
#
loop_
_entity_poly.entity_id
_entity_poly.type
_entity_poly.pdbx_seq_one_letter_code
_entity_poly.pdbx_strand_id
1 'polypeptide(L)'
;HEARALQSLAGQPDVPALLAWDGRHLDRSHLPGAAMHQRPPHGDVAYFHAARRLLQQVHRHGVAHNDLAKEANWLVLEDGRPGLIDFQLAVLGPPRARWMRLLAREDLRHLLKHKRTYCPGAITPVERRLLKRTSWFRDLWFRTGKPVYRFVTRRVLHWEDNEGRGPRA
;
A
#
# COMPACT_ATOMS: atom_id res chain seq x y z
N HIS A 1 3.03 -1.29 14.01
CA HIS A 1 2.83 -1.92 12.68
C HIS A 1 3.74 -1.26 11.65
N GLU A 2 3.63 0.05 11.48
CA GLU A 2 4.49 0.88 10.62
C GLU A 2 6.00 0.68 10.88
N ALA A 3 6.45 0.76 12.13
CA ALA A 3 7.87 0.56 12.47
C ALA A 3 8.45 -0.75 11.92
N ARG A 4 7.67 -1.85 11.97
CA ARG A 4 8.11 -3.15 11.41
C ARG A 4 8.16 -3.13 9.88
N ALA A 5 7.21 -2.44 9.24
CA ALA A 5 7.23 -2.26 7.78
C ALA A 5 8.46 -1.48 7.34
N LEU A 6 8.76 -0.35 8.00
CA LEU A 6 9.95 0.45 7.73
C LEU A 6 11.25 -0.32 8.03
N GLN A 7 11.27 -1.10 9.12
CA GLN A 7 12.40 -2.00 9.42
C GLN A 7 12.61 -3.05 8.32
N SER A 8 11.53 -3.64 7.80
CA SER A 8 11.60 -4.61 6.68
C SER A 8 12.05 -3.98 5.37
N LEU A 9 11.94 -2.66 5.24
CA LEU A 9 12.37 -1.87 4.09
C LEU A 9 13.70 -1.15 4.32
N ALA A 10 14.45 -1.53 5.36
CA ALA A 10 15.75 -0.93 5.65
C ALA A 10 16.67 -1.00 4.41
N GLY A 11 17.29 0.13 4.07
CA GLY A 11 18.15 0.26 2.89
C GLY A 11 17.41 0.60 1.58
N GLN A 12 16.08 0.68 1.58
CA GLN A 12 15.34 1.17 0.43
C GLN A 12 15.35 2.71 0.40
N PRO A 13 15.96 3.37 -0.61
CA PRO A 13 16.19 4.81 -0.58
C PRO A 13 14.91 5.65 -0.78
N ASP A 14 13.91 5.09 -1.45
CA ASP A 14 12.70 5.81 -1.88
C ASP A 14 11.50 5.61 -0.92
N VAL A 15 11.80 5.22 0.32
CA VAL A 15 10.85 5.12 1.44
C VAL A 15 11.50 5.70 2.69
N PRO A 16 10.73 6.21 3.68
CA PRO A 16 11.29 6.66 4.94
C PRO A 16 12.06 5.55 5.65
N ALA A 17 13.27 5.84 6.11
CA ALA A 17 14.02 4.94 6.98
C ALA A 17 13.46 5.02 8.39
N LEU A 18 13.35 3.87 9.07
CA LEU A 18 13.10 3.85 10.51
C LEU A 18 14.33 4.40 11.25
N LEU A 19 14.16 5.44 12.06
CA LEU A 19 15.23 6.01 12.89
C LEU A 19 15.14 5.50 14.32
N ALA A 20 13.95 5.57 14.93
CA ALA A 20 13.70 5.07 16.27
C ALA A 20 12.24 4.63 16.46
N TRP A 21 12.03 3.69 17.38
CA TRP A 21 10.72 3.23 17.81
C TRP A 21 10.78 2.74 19.26
N ASP A 22 10.01 3.38 20.16
CA ASP A 22 9.97 3.05 21.59
C ASP A 22 8.70 2.29 22.02
N GLY A 23 7.77 2.03 21.08
CA GLY A 23 6.46 1.46 21.36
C GLY A 23 5.30 2.48 21.32
N ARG A 24 5.60 3.78 21.38
CA ARG A 24 4.63 4.89 21.38
C ARG A 24 4.95 5.93 20.30
N HIS A 25 6.21 6.31 20.16
CA HIS A 25 6.71 7.29 19.21
C HIS A 25 7.51 6.61 18.10
N LEU A 26 7.20 7.01 16.87
CA LEU A 26 7.87 6.54 15.66
C LEU A 26 8.62 7.70 15.02
N ASP A 27 9.94 7.59 15.00
CA ASP A 27 10.81 8.50 14.29
C ASP A 27 11.26 7.85 12.97
N ARG A 28 11.09 8.60 11.88
CA ARG A 28 11.45 8.18 10.52
C ARG A 28 12.13 9.30 9.77
N SER A 29 12.95 8.95 8.79
CA SER A 29 13.61 9.96 7.97
C SER A 29 12.59 10.76 7.15
N HIS A 30 12.94 12.02 6.91
CA HIS A 30 12.23 12.84 5.95
C HIS A 30 12.64 12.46 4.52
N LEU A 31 11.67 12.38 3.60
CA LEU A 31 11.93 12.26 2.17
C LEU A 31 11.65 13.62 1.50
N PRO A 32 12.67 14.31 0.96
CA PRO A 32 12.49 15.60 0.33
C PRO A 32 11.72 15.43 -0.99
N GLY A 33 10.55 16.06 -1.07
CA GLY A 33 9.67 15.98 -2.22
C GLY A 33 8.31 16.59 -1.92
N ALA A 34 7.45 16.61 -2.94
CA ALA A 34 6.07 17.07 -2.82
C ALA A 34 5.12 15.89 -3.00
N ALA A 35 3.96 15.92 -2.34
CA ALA A 35 2.93 14.93 -2.60
C ALA A 35 2.47 14.99 -4.07
N MET A 36 2.07 13.85 -4.64
CA MET A 36 1.67 13.75 -6.04
C MET A 36 0.58 14.77 -6.39
N HIS A 37 -0.41 15.01 -5.53
CA HIS A 37 -1.47 15.99 -5.79
C HIS A 37 -0.97 17.45 -5.81
N GLN A 38 0.16 17.73 -5.16
CA GLN A 38 0.80 19.06 -5.13
C GLN A 38 1.73 19.27 -6.32
N ARG A 39 2.42 18.21 -6.75
CA ARG A 39 3.29 18.21 -7.94
C ARG A 39 2.88 17.05 -8.85
N PRO A 40 1.79 17.17 -9.62
CA PRO A 40 1.27 16.02 -10.35
C PRO A 40 2.14 15.67 -11.56
N PRO A 41 2.52 14.39 -11.75
CA PRO A 41 3.40 13.94 -12.82
C PRO A 41 2.66 13.81 -14.17
N HIS A 42 2.10 14.92 -14.67
CA HIS A 42 1.36 14.96 -15.92
C HIS A 42 2.24 14.57 -17.12
N GLY A 43 1.81 13.57 -17.88
CA GLY A 43 2.55 13.07 -19.04
C GLY A 43 3.86 12.35 -18.73
N ASP A 44 4.28 12.28 -17.46
CA ASP A 44 5.53 11.63 -17.06
C ASP A 44 5.37 10.12 -16.92
N VAL A 45 5.52 9.43 -18.04
CA VAL A 45 5.45 7.96 -18.10
C VAL A 45 6.63 7.32 -17.35
N ALA A 46 7.79 7.98 -17.29
CA ALA A 46 8.98 7.47 -16.63
C ALA A 46 8.80 7.40 -15.10
N TYR A 47 8.15 8.40 -14.51
CA TYR A 47 7.73 8.41 -13.12
C TYR A 47 6.88 7.17 -12.79
N PHE A 48 5.83 6.87 -13.57
CA PHE A 48 4.98 5.71 -13.30
C PHE A 48 5.69 4.37 -13.50
N HIS A 49 6.67 4.31 -14.41
CA HIS A 49 7.53 3.13 -14.53
C HIS A 49 8.43 2.95 -13.31
N ALA A 50 9.03 4.03 -12.81
CA ALA A 50 9.82 4.01 -11.58
C ALA A 50 8.95 3.65 -10.37
N ALA A 51 7.73 4.19 -10.27
CA ALA A 51 6.81 3.97 -9.17
C ALA A 51 6.38 2.51 -9.09
N ARG A 52 6.16 1.88 -10.26
CA ARG A 52 5.89 0.46 -10.35
C ARG A 52 7.09 -0.39 -9.90
N ARG A 53 8.32 0.02 -10.24
CA ARG A 53 9.55 -0.68 -9.79
C ARG A 53 9.73 -0.57 -8.28
N LEU A 54 9.55 0.63 -7.72
CA LEU A 54 9.56 0.88 -6.28
C LEU A 54 8.54 -0.03 -5.57
N LEU A 55 7.32 -0.05 -6.08
CA LEU A 55 6.26 -0.87 -5.50
C LEU A 55 6.59 -2.37 -5.54
N GLN A 56 7.18 -2.86 -6.63
CA GLN A 56 7.67 -4.23 -6.72
C GLN A 56 8.79 -4.52 -5.73
N GLN A 57 9.69 -3.57 -5.48
CA GLN A 57 10.74 -3.71 -4.47
C GLN A 57 10.14 -3.81 -3.07
N VAL A 58 9.18 -2.93 -2.73
CA VAL A 58 8.44 -2.98 -1.47
C VAL A 58 7.75 -4.34 -1.28
N HIS A 59 7.05 -4.84 -2.30
CA HIS A 59 6.39 -6.16 -2.27
C HIS A 59 7.38 -7.32 -2.11
N ARG A 60 8.59 -7.22 -2.69
CA ARG A 60 9.65 -8.24 -2.53
C ARG A 60 10.19 -8.32 -1.11
N HIS A 61 10.14 -7.23 -0.36
CA HIS A 61 10.46 -7.20 1.08
C HIS A 61 9.30 -7.73 1.93
N GLY A 62 8.20 -8.18 1.33
CA GLY A 62 7.09 -8.77 2.07
C GLY A 62 6.16 -7.73 2.68
N VAL A 63 6.18 -6.50 2.17
CA VAL A 63 5.34 -5.40 2.62
C VAL A 63 4.34 -5.08 1.52
N ALA A 64 3.04 -5.01 1.81
CA ALA A 64 2.04 -4.37 0.94
C ALA A 64 1.46 -3.15 1.65
N HIS A 65 1.33 -2.03 0.94
CA HIS A 65 1.06 -0.74 1.55
C HIS A 65 -0.43 -0.54 1.91
N ASN A 66 -1.35 -1.07 1.09
CA ASN A 66 -2.80 -1.05 1.27
C ASN A 66 -3.50 0.31 1.25
N ASP A 67 -2.77 1.42 1.11
CA ASP A 67 -3.35 2.78 1.12
C ASP A 67 -2.84 3.66 -0.03
N LEU A 68 -2.41 3.05 -1.14
CA LEU A 68 -1.86 3.78 -2.29
C LEU A 68 -2.92 4.46 -3.17
N ALA A 69 -4.20 4.36 -2.78
CA ALA A 69 -5.28 5.10 -3.41
C ALA A 69 -5.15 6.61 -3.15
N LYS A 70 -4.57 6.99 -2.01
CA LYS A 70 -4.31 8.40 -1.67
C LYS A 70 -3.10 8.90 -2.43
N GLU A 71 -3.28 9.97 -3.20
CA GLU A 71 -2.19 10.66 -3.89
C GLU A 71 -1.17 11.26 -2.90
N ALA A 72 -1.60 11.56 -1.67
CA ALA A 72 -0.71 12.04 -0.60
C ALA A 72 0.37 11.03 -0.19
N ASN A 73 0.13 9.73 -0.39
CA ASN A 73 1.07 8.66 -0.02
C ASN A 73 2.16 8.45 -1.11
N TRP A 74 2.01 9.10 -2.26
CA TRP A 74 3.01 9.16 -3.31
C TRP A 74 3.71 10.51 -3.27
N LEU A 75 5.04 10.48 -3.27
CA LEU A 75 5.87 11.68 -3.42
C LEU A 75 6.46 11.75 -4.82
N VAL A 76 6.56 12.96 -5.34
CA VAL A 76 7.53 13.32 -6.38
C VAL A 76 8.73 13.93 -5.66
N LEU A 77 9.80 13.15 -5.55
CA LEU A 77 11.06 13.58 -4.93
C LEU A 77 11.68 14.74 -5.72
N GLU A 78 12.62 15.45 -5.10
CA GLU A 78 13.28 16.61 -5.73
C GLU A 78 13.93 16.27 -7.08
N ASP A 79 14.52 15.07 -7.18
CA ASP A 79 15.14 14.53 -8.40
C ASP A 79 14.12 13.94 -9.41
N GLY A 80 12.83 14.06 -9.13
CA GLY A 80 11.73 13.58 -9.98
C GLY A 80 11.41 12.09 -9.82
N ARG A 81 12.15 11.35 -8.97
CA ARG A 81 11.82 9.95 -8.68
C ARG A 81 10.58 9.84 -7.79
N PRO A 82 9.86 8.71 -7.84
CA PRO A 82 8.76 8.45 -6.93
C PRO A 82 9.28 8.06 -5.55
N GLY A 83 8.63 8.57 -4.51
CA GLY A 83 8.75 8.09 -3.13
C GLY A 83 7.42 7.56 -2.60
N LEU A 84 7.47 6.68 -1.60
CA LEU A 84 6.30 6.20 -0.88
C LEU A 84 6.39 6.55 0.60
N ILE A 85 5.30 7.04 1.18
CA ILE A 85 5.20 7.40 2.59
C ILE A 85 3.93 6.86 3.23
N ASP A 86 3.88 6.91 4.56
CA ASP A 86 2.73 6.50 5.39
C ASP A 86 2.44 4.99 5.30
N PHE A 87 3.23 4.22 6.05
CA PHE A 87 3.13 2.76 6.09
C PHE A 87 2.24 2.27 7.25
N GLN A 88 1.36 3.12 7.78
CA GLN A 88 0.50 2.77 8.92
C GLN A 88 -0.39 1.55 8.64
N LEU A 89 -0.94 1.46 7.43
CA LEU A 89 -1.81 0.36 6.98
C LEU A 89 -1.04 -0.79 6.29
N ALA A 90 0.29 -0.77 6.30
CA ALA A 90 1.10 -1.68 5.51
C ALA A 90 1.21 -3.09 6.11
N VAL A 91 0.64 -4.11 5.45
CA VAL A 91 0.65 -5.49 5.94
C VAL A 91 1.98 -6.19 5.60
N LEU A 92 2.53 -6.93 6.57
CA LEU A 92 3.73 -7.75 6.39
C LEU A 92 3.41 -9.24 6.20
N GLY A 93 4.16 -9.92 5.35
CA GLY A 93 4.10 -11.37 5.20
C GLY A 93 5.05 -11.93 4.14
N PRO A 94 5.05 -13.25 3.90
CA PRO A 94 5.93 -13.85 2.90
C PRO A 94 5.59 -13.33 1.49
N PRO A 95 6.56 -12.75 0.74
CA PRO A 95 6.32 -12.11 -0.55
C PRO A 95 5.62 -13.00 -1.60
N ARG A 96 5.86 -14.31 -1.51
CA ARG A 96 5.33 -15.31 -2.44
C ARG A 96 3.98 -15.88 -2.02
N ALA A 97 3.48 -15.56 -0.82
CA ALA A 97 2.18 -16.02 -0.35
C ALA A 97 1.05 -15.54 -1.27
N ARG A 98 0.07 -16.41 -1.54
CA ARG A 98 -1.03 -16.09 -2.47
C ARG A 98 -1.77 -14.83 -2.04
N TRP A 99 -2.09 -14.67 -0.76
CA TRP A 99 -2.78 -13.51 -0.22
C TRP A 99 -1.95 -12.22 -0.31
N MET A 100 -0.63 -12.32 -0.13
CA MET A 100 0.26 -11.17 -0.28
C MET A 100 0.31 -10.67 -1.72
N ARG A 101 0.31 -11.61 -2.68
CA ARG A 101 0.19 -11.28 -4.11
C ARG A 101 -1.15 -10.63 -4.48
N LEU A 102 -2.21 -10.87 -3.70
CA LEU A 102 -3.47 -10.15 -3.86
C LEU A 102 -3.29 -8.68 -3.47
N LEU A 103 -2.85 -8.42 -2.24
CA LEU A 103 -2.67 -7.06 -1.72
C LEU A 103 -1.72 -6.25 -2.60
N ALA A 104 -0.61 -6.87 -3.02
CA ALA A 104 0.33 -6.29 -3.99
C ALA A 104 -0.32 -5.92 -5.33
N ARG A 105 -1.29 -6.72 -5.80
CA ARG A 105 -2.03 -6.44 -7.03
C ARG A 105 -3.03 -5.30 -6.86
N GLU A 106 -3.58 -5.11 -5.66
CA GLU A 106 -4.45 -3.98 -5.35
C GLU A 106 -3.65 -2.67 -5.24
N ASP A 107 -2.49 -2.70 -4.57
CA ASP A 107 -1.52 -1.59 -4.58
C ASP A 107 -1.17 -1.17 -6.02
N LEU A 108 -0.82 -2.13 -6.89
CA LEU A 108 -0.52 -1.86 -8.30
C LEU A 108 -1.72 -1.27 -9.04
N ARG A 109 -2.92 -1.75 -8.74
CA ARG A 109 -4.15 -1.23 -9.34
C ARG A 109 -4.36 0.23 -8.95
N HIS A 110 -4.09 0.60 -7.70
CA HIS A 110 -4.15 1.99 -7.25
C HIS A 110 -3.16 2.88 -7.99
N LEU A 111 -1.91 2.43 -8.14
CA LEU A 111 -0.92 3.14 -8.96
C LEU A 111 -1.40 3.32 -10.42
N LEU A 112 -2.03 2.31 -11.02
CA LEU A 112 -2.54 2.40 -12.39
C LEU A 112 -3.75 3.33 -12.52
N LYS A 113 -4.54 3.53 -11.46
CA LYS A 113 -5.59 4.56 -11.46
C LYS A 113 -4.95 5.94 -11.58
N HIS A 114 -3.89 6.22 -10.81
CA HIS A 114 -3.13 7.46 -10.89
C HIS A 114 -2.51 7.63 -12.28
N LYS A 115 -1.84 6.60 -12.81
CA LYS A 115 -1.29 6.62 -14.18
C LYS A 115 -2.35 6.98 -15.21
N ARG A 116 -3.58 6.46 -15.07
CA ARG A 116 -4.68 6.76 -15.99
C ARG A 116 -5.12 8.21 -15.90
N THR A 117 -5.11 8.80 -14.71
CA THR A 117 -5.44 10.21 -14.49
C THR A 117 -4.38 11.14 -15.11
N TYR A 118 -3.09 10.89 -14.84
CA TYR A 118 -2.02 11.82 -15.23
C TYR A 118 -1.39 11.53 -16.59
N CYS A 119 -1.47 10.27 -17.06
CA CYS A 119 -0.92 9.82 -18.34
C CYS A 119 -1.94 8.97 -19.12
N PRO A 120 -3.15 9.50 -19.44
CA PRO A 120 -4.23 8.73 -20.06
C PRO A 120 -3.83 8.10 -21.40
N GLY A 121 -3.02 8.80 -22.20
CA GLY A 121 -2.52 8.32 -23.49
C GLY A 121 -1.48 7.18 -23.39
N ALA A 122 -0.88 6.97 -22.21
CA ALA A 122 0.17 5.98 -22.00
C ALA A 122 -0.32 4.70 -21.29
N ILE A 123 -1.64 4.54 -21.13
CA ILE A 123 -2.23 3.32 -20.55
C ILE A 123 -2.27 2.21 -21.59
N THR A 124 -1.55 1.13 -21.30
CA THR A 124 -1.49 -0.03 -22.19
C THR A 124 -2.79 -0.86 -22.15
N PRO A 125 -3.07 -1.67 -23.19
CA PRO A 125 -4.22 -2.58 -23.18
C PRO A 125 -4.21 -3.56 -21.99
N VAL A 126 -3.03 -4.00 -21.54
CA VAL A 126 -2.87 -4.88 -20.38
C VAL A 126 -3.28 -4.18 -19.09
N GLU A 127 -2.81 -2.94 -18.88
CA GLU A 127 -3.16 -2.13 -17.71
C GLU A 127 -4.66 -1.81 -17.70
N ARG A 128 -5.25 -1.50 -18.86
CA ARG A 128 -6.70 -1.30 -19.00
C ARG A 128 -7.49 -2.55 -18.61
N ARG A 129 -7.04 -3.75 -19.00
CA ARG A 129 -7.67 -5.03 -18.56
C ARG A 129 -7.54 -5.23 -17.05
N LEU A 130 -6.39 -4.88 -16.46
CA LEU A 130 -6.19 -4.98 -15.01
C LEU A 130 -7.14 -4.07 -14.24
N LEU A 131 -7.31 -2.82 -14.69
CA LEU A 131 -8.22 -1.85 -14.10
C LEU A 131 -9.69 -2.29 -14.13
N LYS A 132 -10.11 -3.06 -15.16
CA LYS A 132 -11.48 -3.58 -15.31
C LYS A 132 -11.84 -4.75 -14.36
N ARG A 133 -10.87 -5.48 -13.80
CA ARG A 133 -11.11 -6.73 -13.04
C ARG A 133 -11.54 -6.50 -11.58
N THR A 134 -12.37 -5.49 -11.32
CA THR A 134 -12.69 -4.97 -9.98
C THR A 134 -13.39 -5.95 -9.02
N SER A 135 -13.97 -7.05 -9.48
CA SER A 135 -14.85 -7.90 -8.65
C SER A 135 -14.14 -8.85 -7.67
N TRP A 136 -12.98 -9.39 -8.03
CA TRP A 136 -12.42 -10.54 -7.29
C TRP A 136 -11.91 -10.23 -5.87
N PHE A 137 -11.55 -8.98 -5.56
CA PHE A 137 -11.00 -8.60 -4.25
C PHE A 137 -12.08 -8.56 -3.17
N ARG A 138 -13.23 -7.96 -3.51
CA ARG A 138 -14.44 -7.96 -2.69
C ARG A 138 -14.93 -9.39 -2.47
N ASP A 139 -15.02 -10.17 -3.55
CA ASP A 139 -15.53 -11.55 -3.48
C ASP A 139 -14.61 -12.47 -2.69
N LEU A 140 -13.28 -12.29 -2.80
CA LEU A 140 -12.31 -13.09 -2.06
C LEU A 140 -12.25 -12.69 -0.57
N TRP A 141 -12.31 -11.39 -0.25
CA TRP A 141 -12.44 -10.91 1.14
C TRP A 141 -13.71 -11.46 1.82
N PHE A 142 -14.85 -11.48 1.14
CA PHE A 142 -16.07 -12.10 1.69
C PHE A 142 -15.95 -13.62 1.85
N ARG A 143 -15.21 -14.30 0.96
CA ARG A 143 -15.04 -15.77 0.99
C ARG A 143 -13.98 -16.25 1.99
N THR A 144 -12.93 -15.49 2.25
CA THR A 144 -11.78 -15.93 3.09
C THR A 144 -11.49 -15.02 4.28
N GLY A 145 -11.82 -13.73 4.19
CA GLY A 145 -11.53 -12.73 5.23
C GLY A 145 -12.35 -12.95 6.51
N LYS A 146 -13.66 -13.19 6.41
CA LYS A 146 -14.53 -13.42 7.58
C LYS A 146 -14.07 -14.57 8.50
N PRO A 147 -13.78 -15.79 8.00
CA PRO A 147 -13.37 -16.90 8.85
C PRO A 147 -11.94 -16.75 9.39
N VAL A 148 -11.00 -16.21 8.60
CA VAL A 148 -9.62 -15.98 9.05
C VAL A 148 -9.54 -14.85 10.08
N TYR A 149 -10.29 -13.77 9.88
CA TYR A 149 -10.44 -12.68 10.85
C TYR A 149 -10.96 -13.22 12.20
N ARG A 150 -12.06 -13.98 12.19
CA ARG A 150 -12.62 -14.62 13.40
C ARG A 150 -11.64 -15.61 14.05
N PHE A 151 -10.80 -16.29 13.29
CA PHE A 151 -9.83 -17.24 13.83
C PHE A 151 -8.64 -16.52 14.49
N VAL A 152 -8.10 -15.49 13.82
CA VAL A 152 -6.96 -14.71 14.32
C VAL A 152 -7.35 -13.87 15.54
N THR A 153 -8.50 -13.20 15.51
CA THR A 153 -8.97 -12.40 16.67
C THR A 153 -9.30 -13.27 17.89
N ARG A 154 -9.87 -14.46 17.70
CA ARG A 154 -10.23 -15.38 18.81
C ARG A 154 -9.05 -16.16 19.40
N ARG A 155 -7.96 -16.41 18.67
CA ARG A 155 -6.83 -17.21 19.20
C ARG A 155 -5.57 -16.43 19.57
N VAL A 156 -5.34 -15.23 19.02
CA VAL A 156 -4.08 -14.50 19.23
C VAL A 156 -4.26 -13.26 20.10
N LEU A 157 -5.46 -12.68 20.13
CA LEU A 157 -5.67 -11.37 20.76
C LEU A 157 -6.57 -11.39 22.01
N HIS A 158 -7.19 -12.52 22.39
CA HIS A 158 -8.20 -12.57 23.47
C HIS A 158 -9.14 -11.34 23.46
N TRP A 159 -9.53 -10.91 22.26
CA TRP A 159 -10.40 -9.76 22.10
C TRP A 159 -11.83 -10.32 22.06
N GLU A 160 -12.55 -10.17 23.17
CA GLU A 160 -14.00 -10.38 23.19
C GLU A 160 -14.64 -9.26 22.38
N ASP A 161 -15.09 -9.61 21.18
CA ASP A 161 -15.97 -8.78 20.38
C ASP A 161 -17.32 -8.71 21.11
N ASN A 162 -17.48 -7.68 21.94
CA ASN A 162 -18.78 -7.30 22.47
C ASN A 162 -19.51 -6.61 21.32
N GLU A 163 -20.05 -7.41 20.40
CA GLU A 163 -21.04 -6.94 19.42
C GLU A 163 -22.21 -6.39 20.22
N GLY A 164 -22.17 -5.07 20.42
CA GLY A 164 -23.19 -4.28 21.08
C GLY A 164 -24.52 -4.57 20.41
N ARG A 165 -25.38 -5.29 21.12
CA ARG A 165 -26.80 -5.01 21.09
C ARG A 165 -26.94 -3.51 21.27
N GLY A 166 -27.34 -2.81 20.22
CA GLY A 166 -27.80 -1.43 20.35
C GLY A 166 -28.88 -1.36 21.44
N PRO A 167 -29.02 -0.22 22.14
CA PRO A 167 -30.06 -0.08 23.14
C PRO A 167 -31.42 -0.39 22.49
N ARG A 168 -32.17 -1.28 23.13
CA ARG A 168 -33.59 -1.47 22.82
C ARG A 168 -34.28 -0.17 23.24
N ALA A 169 -34.80 0.57 22.26
CA ALA A 169 -35.92 1.47 22.50
C ALA A 169 -37.20 0.65 22.57
#